data_AF-A0A955GHY7-F1
#
_entry.id   AF-A0A955GHY7-F1
#
_cell.length_a   1.000
_cell.length_b   1.000
_cell.length_c   1.000
_cell.angle_alpha   90.00
_cell.angle_beta   90.00
_cell.angle_gamma   90.00
#
_symmetry.space_group_name_H-M   'P 1'
#
loop_
_entity.id
_entity.type
_entity.pdbx_description
1 polymer ?
#
loop_
_entity_poly.entity_id
_entity_poly.type
_entity_poly.pdbx_seq_one_letter_code
_entity_poly.pdbx_strand_id
1 'polypeptide(L)'
;MKHTKNKITIKPSKFTEASGWYGLIALLVAYALASLGIIKADGLIYLSLNLTGGIGLLIVAASKNVLQSVILNIFWTIIGMVAIIKLVLF
;
A
#
# COMPACT_ATOMS: atom_id res chain seq x y z
N MET A 1 32.14 -17.04 -5.90
CA MET A 1 31.18 -16.16 -6.60
C MET A 1 30.36 -15.40 -5.55
N LYS A 2 30.87 -14.24 -5.08
CA LYS A 2 30.11 -13.38 -4.16
C LYS A 2 29.05 -12.67 -4.99
N HIS A 3 27.82 -13.16 -4.98
CA HIS A 3 26.68 -12.36 -5.43
C HIS A 3 26.57 -11.17 -4.48
N THR A 4 27.21 -10.07 -4.86
CA THR A 4 26.96 -8.73 -4.35
C THR A 4 25.51 -8.38 -4.67
N LYS A 5 24.59 -8.88 -3.83
CA LYS A 5 23.22 -8.38 -3.77
C LYS A 5 23.35 -6.94 -3.34
N ASN A 6 23.27 -6.03 -4.30
CA ASN A 6 23.06 -4.61 -4.07
C ASN A 6 21.68 -4.50 -3.40
N LYS A 7 21.63 -4.75 -2.09
CA LYS A 7 20.41 -4.70 -1.29
C LYS A 7 20.08 -3.23 -1.20
N ILE A 8 19.24 -2.73 -2.11
CA ILE A 8 18.48 -1.51 -1.91
C ILE A 8 17.64 -1.77 -0.65
N THR A 9 18.24 -1.51 0.51
CA THR A 9 17.68 -1.83 1.82
C THR A 9 17.20 -0.52 2.39
N ILE A 10 15.88 -0.35 2.40
CA ILE A 10 15.26 0.72 3.16
C ILE A 10 15.61 0.44 4.62
N LYS A 11 16.29 1.37 5.29
CA LYS A 11 16.60 1.21 6.72
C LYS A 11 15.34 1.51 7.54
N PRO A 12 15.01 0.68 8.55
CA PRO A 12 13.96 1.01 9.51
C PRO A 12 14.24 2.37 10.15
N SER A 13 13.23 3.23 10.18
CA SER A 13 13.29 4.57 10.73
C SER A 13 11.91 4.98 11.27
N LYS A 14 11.85 6.10 12.00
CA LYS A 14 10.56 6.67 12.44
C LYS A 14 9.63 6.95 11.26
N PHE A 15 10.19 7.37 10.13
CA PHE A 15 9.42 7.61 8.90
C PHE A 15 8.77 6.32 8.38
N THR A 16 9.52 5.23 8.26
CA THR A 16 8.99 3.96 7.73
C THR A 16 7.92 3.38 8.65
N GLU A 17 8.08 3.49 9.96
CA GLU A 17 7.05 3.08 10.93
C GLU A 17 5.80 3.96 10.81
N ALA A 18 5.94 5.28 10.70
CA ALA A 18 4.82 6.19 10.52
C ALA A 18 4.05 5.89 9.22
N SER A 19 4.76 5.62 8.11
CA SER A 19 4.15 5.19 6.85
C SER A 19 3.39 3.86 7.01
N GLY A 20 3.93 2.92 7.77
CA GLY A 20 3.28 1.64 8.07
C GLY A 20 1.99 1.81 8.87
N TRP A 21 2.03 2.60 9.95
CA TRP A 21 0.85 2.88 10.78
C TRP A 21 -0.23 3.66 10.01
N TYR A 22 0.17 4.65 9.22
CA TYR A 22 -0.75 5.31 8.30
C TYR A 22 -1.38 4.30 7.33
N GLY A 23 -0.57 3.42 6.73
CA GLY A 23 -1.04 2.42 5.77
C GLY A 23 -2.07 1.46 6.36
N LEU A 24 -1.80 0.97 7.58
CA LEU A 24 -2.73 0.15 8.35
C LEU A 24 -4.07 0.86 8.56
N ILE A 25 -4.04 2.10 9.06
CA ILE A 25 -5.25 2.87 9.34
C ILE A 25 -6.03 3.14 8.05
N ALA A 26 -5.35 3.56 6.99
CA ALA A 26 -5.98 3.87 5.70
C ALA A 26 -6.71 2.66 5.11
N LEU A 27 -6.09 1.47 5.13
CA LEU A 27 -6.73 0.24 4.62
C LEU A 27 -7.91 -0.20 5.48
N LEU A 28 -7.77 -0.15 6.81
CA LEU A 28 -8.86 -0.50 7.72
C LEU A 28 -10.05 0.44 7.56
N VAL A 29 -9.81 1.75 7.45
CA VAL A 29 -10.85 2.74 7.21
C VAL A 29 -11.49 2.53 5.84
N ALA A 30 -10.71 2.31 4.78
CA ALA A 30 -11.25 2.05 3.46
C ALA A 30 -12.16 0.82 3.45
N TYR A 31 -11.70 -0.27 4.04
CA TYR A 31 -12.47 -1.50 4.16
C TYR A 31 -13.73 -1.29 5.01
N ALA A 32 -13.62 -0.67 6.19
CA ALA A 32 -14.77 -0.42 7.05
C ALA A 32 -15.83 0.46 6.35
N LEU A 33 -15.43 1.56 5.72
CA LEU A 33 -16.36 2.45 5.02
C LEU A 33 -17.05 1.75 3.85
N ALA A 34 -16.33 0.91 3.10
CA ALA A 34 -16.91 0.16 1.98
C ALA A 34 -17.83 -0.96 2.48
N SER A 35 -17.42 -1.73 3.49
CA SER A 35 -18.22 -2.81 4.08
C SER A 35 -19.50 -2.32 4.75
N LEU A 36 -19.47 -1.11 5.32
CA LEU A 36 -20.66 -0.47 5.89
C LEU A 36 -21.53 0.24 4.84
N GLY A 37 -21.15 0.21 3.56
CA GLY A 37 -21.88 0.87 2.48
C GLY A 37 -21.82 2.40 2.51
N ILE A 38 -20.89 2.99 3.28
CA ILE A 38 -20.72 4.45 3.41
C ILE A 38 -20.05 5.03 2.15
N ILE A 39 -19.10 4.29 1.56
CA ILE A 39 -18.46 4.65 0.29
C ILE A 39 -18.56 3.49 -0.69
N LYS A 40 -18.47 3.79 -1.99
CA LYS A 40 -18.43 2.76 -3.03
C LYS A 40 -17.02 2.15 -3.13
N ALA A 41 -16.95 0.82 -3.24
CA ALA A 41 -15.70 0.07 -3.36
C ALA A 41 -14.97 0.27 -4.72
N ASP A 42 -15.61 0.92 -5.68
CA ASP A 42 -15.02 1.36 -6.95
C ASP A 42 -14.86 2.88 -7.04
N GLY A 43 -15.17 3.61 -5.96
CA GLY A 43 -15.10 5.07 -5.91
C GLY A 43 -13.70 5.60 -5.61
N LEU A 44 -13.46 6.86 -6.00
CA LEU A 44 -12.15 7.51 -5.87
C LEU A 44 -11.61 7.53 -4.44
N ILE A 45 -12.48 7.74 -3.44
CA ILE A 45 -12.09 7.74 -2.01
C ILE A 45 -11.56 6.37 -1.60
N TYR A 46 -12.30 5.29 -1.90
CA TYR A 46 -11.89 3.93 -1.56
C TYR A 46 -10.58 3.56 -2.26
N LEU A 47 -10.49 3.83 -3.57
CA LEU A 47 -9.31 3.51 -4.36
C LEU A 47 -8.08 4.31 -3.90
N SER A 48 -8.24 5.59 -3.56
CA SER A 48 -7.15 6.43 -3.08
C SER A 48 -6.64 5.96 -1.72
N LEU A 49 -7.52 5.64 -0.78
CA LEU A 49 -7.13 5.08 0.52
C LEU A 49 -6.42 3.73 0.38
N ASN A 50 -6.89 2.88 -0.55
CA ASN A 50 -6.24 1.60 -0.84
C ASN A 50 -4.85 1.81 -1.46
N LEU A 51 -4.71 2.75 -2.39
CA LEU A 51 -3.45 3.05 -3.04
C LEU A 51 -2.42 3.61 -2.05
N THR A 52 -2.77 4.68 -1.33
CA THR A 52 -1.86 5.31 -0.37
C THR A 52 -1.59 4.38 0.82
N GLY A 53 -2.60 3.62 1.23
CA GLY A 53 -2.48 2.62 2.29
C GLY A 53 -1.51 1.49 1.94
N GLY A 54 -1.65 0.92 0.73
CA GLY A 54 -0.75 -0.10 0.21
C GLY A 54 0.69 0.40 0.07
N ILE A 55 0.91 1.64 -0.38
CA ILE A 55 2.26 2.25 -0.44
C ILE A 55 2.86 2.37 0.96
N GLY A 56 2.09 2.81 1.96
CA GLY A 56 2.56 2.91 3.35
C GLY A 56 3.00 1.56 3.93
N LEU A 57 2.20 0.51 3.70
CA LEU A 57 2.55 -0.85 4.12
C LEU A 57 3.71 -1.44 3.32
N LEU A 58 3.84 -1.11 2.03
CA LEU A 58 4.98 -1.50 1.21
C LEU A 58 6.29 -0.93 1.77
N ILE A 59 6.30 0.36 2.14
CA ILE A 59 7.47 1.05 2.69
C ILE A 59 7.93 0.36 3.99
N VAL A 60 7.02 0.12 4.95
CA VAL A 60 7.39 -0.51 6.22
C VAL A 60 7.80 -1.98 6.02
N ALA A 61 7.12 -2.72 5.14
CA ALA A 61 7.44 -4.12 4.85
C ALA A 61 8.81 -4.28 4.19
N ALA A 62 9.14 -3.40 3.25
CA ALA A 62 10.45 -3.35 2.61
C ALA A 62 11.55 -3.01 3.64
N SER A 63 11.28 -2.08 4.57
CA SER A 63 12.23 -1.76 5.64
C SER A 63 12.51 -2.94 6.60
N LYS A 64 11.48 -3.74 6.88
CA LYS A 64 11.54 -4.93 7.74
C LYS A 64 11.92 -6.21 6.98
N ASN A 65 12.21 -6.12 5.68
CA ASN A 65 12.53 -7.25 4.80
C ASN A 65 11.47 -8.38 4.82
N VAL A 66 10.18 -8.03 4.95
CA VAL A 66 9.07 -9.00 4.98
C VAL A 66 8.57 -9.24 3.55
N LEU A 67 9.16 -10.23 2.87
CA LEU A 67 8.96 -10.46 1.44
C LEU A 67 7.49 -10.67 1.06
N GLN A 68 6.74 -11.46 1.84
CA GLN A 68 5.32 -11.74 1.59
C GLN A 68 4.49 -10.45 1.58
N SER A 69 4.73 -9.58 2.57
CA SER A 69 4.04 -8.30 2.67
C SER A 69 4.48 -7.32 1.58
N VAL A 70 5.75 -7.34 1.17
CA VAL A 70 6.24 -6.52 0.05
C VAL A 70 5.51 -6.90 -1.24
N ILE A 71 5.49 -8.19 -1.58
CA ILE A 71 4.83 -8.68 -2.80
C ILE A 71 3.34 -8.32 -2.79
N LEU A 72 2.65 -8.60 -1.68
CA LEU A 72 1.22 -8.26 -1.52
C LEU A 72 0.95 -6.78 -1.80
N ASN A 73 1.71 -5.89 -1.15
CA ASN A 73 1.45 -4.46 -1.26
C ASN A 73 1.90 -3.85 -2.60
N ILE A 74 2.85 -4.47 -3.31
CA ILE A 74 3.15 -4.12 -4.72
C ILE A 74 1.91 -4.37 -5.59
N PHE A 75 1.35 -5.57 -5.54
CA PHE A 75 0.16 -5.90 -6.33
C PHE A 75 -1.03 -5.02 -5.94
N TRP A 76 -1.23 -4.80 -4.63
CA TRP A 76 -2.29 -3.92 -4.14
C TRP A 76 -2.15 -2.49 -4.71
N THR A 77 -0.94 -1.94 -4.69
CA THR A 77 -0.64 -0.62 -5.24
C THR A 77 -0.91 -0.57 -6.74
N ILE A 78 -0.47 -1.58 -7.50
CA ILE A 78 -0.69 -1.65 -8.95
C ILE A 78 -2.18 -1.72 -9.27
N ILE A 79 -2.94 -2.59 -8.59
CA ILE A 79 -4.39 -2.74 -8.80
C ILE A 79 -5.10 -1.41 -8.50
N GLY A 80 -4.78 -0.78 -7.37
CA GLY A 80 -5.36 0.52 -7.00
C GLY A 80 -5.04 1.62 -8.02
N MET A 81 -3.80 1.67 -8.50
CA MET A 81 -3.37 2.64 -9.51
C MET A 81 -4.11 2.44 -10.84
N VAL A 82 -4.19 1.21 -11.34
CA VAL A 82 -4.93 0.89 -12.58
C VAL A 82 -6.41 1.23 -12.43
N ALA A 83 -7.02 0.92 -11.28
CA ALA A 83 -8.41 1.23 -11.01
C ALA A 83 -8.68 2.75 -10.99
N ILE A 84 -7.78 3.55 -10.40
CA ILE A 84 -7.90 5.02 -10.41
C ILE A 84 -7.76 5.56 -11.83
N ILE A 85 -6.75 5.10 -12.59
CA ILE A 85 -6.55 5.50 -13.99
C ILE A 85 -7.81 5.20 -14.81
N LYS A 86 -8.38 4.01 -14.63
CA LYS A 86 -9.63 3.63 -15.28
C LYS A 86 -10.77 4.57 -14.90
N LEU A 87 -10.96 4.83 -13.61
CA LEU A 87 -12.04 5.69 -13.10
C LEU A 87 -11.96 7.15 -13.58
N VAL A 88 -10.76 7.67 -13.77
CA VAL A 88 -10.54 9.09 -14.11
C VAL A 88 -10.53 9.32 -15.63
N LEU A 89 -10.03 8.35 -16.42
CA LEU A 89 -9.82 8.51 -17.86
C LEU A 89 -10.88 7.86 -18.75
N PHE A 90 -11.68 6.93 -18.23
CA PHE A 90 -12.66 6.14 -18.99
C PHE A 90 -14.02 6.14 -18.30
#